data_AF-F7K121-F1
#
_entry.id   AF-F7K121-F1
#
_cell.length_a   1.000
_cell.length_b   1.000
_cell.length_c   1.000
_cell.angle_alpha   90.00
_cell.angle_beta   90.00
_cell.angle_gamma   90.00
#
_symmetry.space_group_name_H-M   'P 1'
#
loop_
_entity.id
_entity.type
_entity.pdbx_description
1 polymer ?
#
loop_
_entity_poly.entity_id
_entity_poly.type
_entity_poly.pdbx_seq_one_letter_code
_entity_poly.pdbx_strand_id
1 'polypeptide(L)'
;MKKAKSWLALPLAVCMFAVMIFSVAEAAETSDENPAEGRQEITIINTNHITWPVIGEMPSYELEVPAGAHYFINMVEWTTKNGENTLLSTDKFEEGEYELHVTYEAKEGYQFAAPELITVLSGNEVQGTPKVEESENGWYRIVTFSFTARQSEKHQHDMLVVQEKLPTCTEAGYKACYQCQSCKKLYLDKAGTEETTVEEITLPPTGHQYQDGICTVCGEIDPDYVKPHEHSMTAVQEKKPTCTEAGNKAYYRCETCGKLYLDKDGKNETTLEKVTIAVTGHIYRDGRCVVCKALVPAVKTGDFDNDYAKWVIGLLISLNIIVGAIIYRKSRKIG
;
A
#
# COMPACT_ATOMS: atom_id res chain seq x y z
N MET A 1 -28.69 -33.12 -32.07
CA MET A 1 -28.54 -32.32 -33.33
C MET A 1 -27.94 -30.98 -32.92
N LYS A 2 -26.92 -30.35 -33.50
CA LYS A 2 -26.09 -30.51 -34.70
C LYS A 2 -24.76 -29.79 -34.41
N LYS A 3 -23.69 -30.26 -35.05
CA LYS A 3 -22.35 -29.68 -35.12
C LYS A 3 -22.34 -28.29 -35.76
N ALA A 4 -21.37 -27.44 -35.41
CA ALA A 4 -20.56 -26.69 -36.39
C ALA A 4 -19.22 -26.24 -35.76
N LYS A 5 -18.15 -26.56 -36.47
CA LYS A 5 -16.75 -26.10 -36.31
C LYS A 5 -16.55 -24.79 -37.10
N SER A 6 -15.37 -24.17 -36.92
CA SER A 6 -14.61 -23.37 -37.92
C SER A 6 -14.75 -21.83 -37.78
N TRP A 7 -13.73 -20.95 -37.86
CA TRP A 7 -12.27 -20.99 -38.11
C TRP A 7 -11.62 -19.63 -37.75
N LEU A 8 -10.30 -19.68 -37.50
CA LEU A 8 -9.21 -18.70 -37.77
C LEU A 8 -9.46 -17.17 -37.84
N ALA A 9 -8.67 -16.42 -37.08
CA ALA A 9 -7.82 -15.33 -37.61
C ALA A 9 -6.62 -15.06 -36.69
N LEU A 10 -5.41 -15.23 -37.24
CA LEU A 10 -4.10 -14.77 -36.73
C LEU A 10 -3.87 -13.31 -37.16
N PRO A 11 -2.91 -12.61 -36.52
CA PRO A 11 -1.78 -12.06 -37.29
C PRO A 11 -0.43 -12.44 -36.63
N LEU A 12 0.54 -13.07 -37.30
CA LEU A 12 1.48 -12.61 -38.34
C LEU A 12 2.51 -11.56 -37.89
N ALA A 13 3.71 -12.04 -37.51
CA ALA A 13 5.06 -11.59 -37.89
C ALA A 13 6.07 -12.45 -37.07
N VAL A 14 6.74 -13.51 -37.53
CA VAL A 14 7.59 -13.81 -38.71
C VAL A 14 8.91 -13.01 -38.75
N CYS A 15 10.00 -13.80 -38.81
CA CYS A 15 11.44 -13.52 -39.07
C CYS A 15 12.31 -13.60 -37.80
N MET A 16 13.22 -14.55 -37.58
CA MET A 16 14.09 -15.30 -38.51
C MET A 16 14.38 -16.75 -38.06
N PHE A 17 14.51 -17.61 -39.08
CA PHE A 17 15.22 -18.90 -39.19
C PHE A 17 16.58 -18.94 -38.45
N ALA A 18 17.22 -20.06 -38.10
CA ALA A 18 16.92 -21.49 -38.06
C ALA A 18 18.19 -22.25 -37.57
N VAL A 19 18.01 -23.55 -37.31
CA VAL A 19 19.01 -24.66 -37.27
C VAL A 19 19.77 -24.87 -35.96
N MET A 20 19.55 -26.03 -35.34
CA MET A 20 20.53 -26.98 -34.75
C MET A 20 19.74 -28.11 -34.01
N ILE A 21 19.22 -29.14 -34.70
CA ILE A 21 19.70 -30.55 -34.75
C ILE A 21 20.34 -31.18 -33.48
N PHE A 22 19.70 -32.26 -32.98
CA PHE A 22 20.16 -33.44 -32.20
C PHE A 22 20.89 -33.17 -30.84
N SER A 23 20.58 -33.77 -29.69
CA SER A 23 20.20 -35.16 -29.37
C SER A 23 19.56 -35.28 -27.98
N VAL A 24 18.59 -36.19 -27.88
CA VAL A 24 18.27 -37.14 -26.79
C VAL A 24 18.69 -36.75 -25.36
N ALA A 25 17.71 -36.32 -24.57
CA ALA A 25 17.73 -36.47 -23.13
C ALA A 25 16.97 -37.75 -22.77
N GLU A 26 17.68 -38.74 -22.24
CA GLU A 26 17.07 -39.88 -21.56
C GLU A 26 17.69 -39.94 -20.17
N ALA A 27 16.98 -39.35 -19.22
CA ALA A 27 17.31 -39.41 -17.80
C ALA A 27 16.83 -40.76 -17.27
N ALA A 28 17.77 -41.63 -16.89
CA ALA A 28 17.50 -42.77 -16.04
C ALA A 28 17.75 -42.34 -14.59
N GLU A 29 16.69 -42.30 -13.79
CA GLU A 29 16.78 -42.34 -12.33
C GLU A 29 17.14 -43.76 -11.90
N THR A 30 18.11 -43.94 -11.00
CA THR A 30 17.99 -44.84 -9.83
C THR A 30 19.16 -44.68 -8.84
N SER A 31 18.76 -44.78 -7.57
CA SER A 31 19.43 -45.39 -6.41
C SER A 31 20.45 -44.60 -5.58
N ASP A 32 20.12 -44.55 -4.29
CA ASP A 32 20.92 -44.22 -3.11
C ASP A 32 22.30 -44.89 -3.07
N GLU A 33 23.36 -44.10 -2.83
CA GLU A 33 24.45 -44.30 -1.84
C GLU A 33 25.55 -43.22 -2.07
N ASN A 34 26.08 -42.63 -0.99
CA ASN A 34 27.01 -41.49 -0.99
C ASN A 34 28.44 -41.88 -1.46
N PRO A 35 29.15 -41.01 -2.22
CA PRO A 35 30.46 -40.56 -1.74
C PRO A 35 30.76 -39.08 -2.05
N ALA A 36 31.74 -38.52 -1.35
CA ALA A 36 32.24 -37.15 -1.51
C ALA A 36 33.03 -36.91 -2.82
N GLU A 37 32.48 -37.20 -3.99
CA GLU A 37 33.13 -37.03 -5.31
C GLU A 37 32.21 -36.33 -6.32
N GLY A 38 32.75 -35.28 -6.96
CA GLY A 38 32.29 -34.83 -8.28
C GLY A 38 31.40 -33.59 -8.33
N ARG A 39 31.73 -32.49 -7.64
CA ARG A 39 31.19 -31.18 -8.08
C ARG A 39 31.78 -30.86 -9.45
N GLN A 40 30.94 -30.48 -10.40
CA GLN A 40 31.41 -30.07 -11.72
C GLN A 40 32.15 -28.73 -11.59
N GLU A 41 33.35 -28.66 -12.17
CA GLU A 41 34.20 -27.47 -12.07
C GLU A 41 33.82 -26.40 -13.08
N ILE A 42 33.64 -25.19 -12.58
CA ILE A 42 33.42 -23.97 -13.37
C ILE A 42 34.80 -23.44 -13.74
N THR A 43 35.12 -23.53 -15.03
CA THR A 43 36.37 -23.04 -15.62
C THR A 43 36.17 -21.80 -16.49
N ILE A 44 34.93 -21.36 -16.70
CA ILE A 44 34.60 -20.22 -17.55
C ILE A 44 33.68 -19.26 -16.81
N ILE A 45 34.05 -17.97 -16.80
CA ILE A 45 33.19 -16.88 -16.34
C ILE A 45 32.95 -15.94 -17.52
N ASN A 46 31.70 -15.76 -17.91
CA ASN A 46 31.29 -14.86 -18.97
C ASN A 46 30.85 -13.50 -18.41
N THR A 47 31.48 -12.44 -18.90
CA THR A 47 31.25 -11.05 -18.45
C THR A 47 30.89 -10.09 -19.58
N ASN A 48 30.30 -10.59 -20.66
CA ASN A 48 29.92 -9.80 -21.84
C ASN A 48 28.91 -8.67 -21.57
N HIS A 49 28.25 -8.67 -20.41
CA HIS A 49 27.27 -7.66 -19.99
C HIS A 49 27.90 -6.48 -19.23
N ILE A 50 29.18 -6.54 -18.88
CA ILE A 50 29.86 -5.45 -18.17
C ILE A 50 30.09 -4.28 -19.13
N THR A 51 29.55 -3.11 -18.78
CA THR A 51 29.68 -1.88 -19.55
C THR A 51 30.87 -1.05 -19.11
N TRP A 52 31.57 -0.44 -20.07
CA TRP A 52 32.69 0.46 -19.81
C TRP A 52 32.23 1.74 -19.08
N PRO A 53 32.91 2.20 -18.01
CA PRO A 53 32.58 3.47 -17.35
C PRO A 53 32.74 4.68 -18.28
N VAL A 54 31.70 5.52 -18.32
CA VAL A 54 31.64 6.74 -19.12
C VAL A 54 31.57 7.95 -18.21
N ILE A 55 32.43 8.95 -18.45
CA ILE A 55 32.52 10.17 -17.66
C ILE A 55 31.14 10.86 -17.61
N GLY A 56 30.66 11.15 -16.40
CA GLY A 56 29.38 11.78 -16.11
C GLY A 56 28.22 10.81 -15.88
N GLU A 57 28.38 9.52 -16.19
CA GLU A 57 27.38 8.48 -15.94
C GLU A 57 27.55 7.86 -14.55
N MET A 58 26.46 7.30 -14.02
CA MET A 58 26.46 6.61 -12.72
C MET A 58 26.95 5.15 -12.89
N PRO A 59 27.64 4.59 -11.89
CA PRO A 59 28.03 3.18 -11.91
C PRO A 59 26.81 2.27 -11.92
N SER A 60 26.82 1.26 -12.79
CA SER A 60 25.84 0.18 -12.76
C SER A 60 26.30 -0.92 -11.80
N TYR A 61 25.39 -1.34 -10.93
CA TYR A 61 25.55 -2.48 -10.02
C TYR A 61 24.68 -3.67 -10.43
N GLU A 62 23.80 -3.47 -11.40
CA GLU A 62 22.90 -4.51 -11.90
C GLU A 62 23.55 -5.18 -13.10
N LEU A 63 24.06 -6.39 -12.86
CA LEU A 63 24.76 -7.22 -13.85
C LEU A 63 23.98 -8.51 -14.09
N GLU A 64 23.86 -8.92 -15.36
CA GLU A 64 23.09 -10.10 -15.74
C GLU A 64 23.97 -11.33 -15.96
N VAL A 65 23.60 -12.45 -15.35
CA VAL A 65 24.27 -13.73 -15.60
C VAL A 65 23.66 -14.41 -16.83
N PRO A 66 24.46 -14.92 -17.80
CA PRO A 66 23.93 -15.62 -18.96
C PRO A 66 23.03 -16.82 -18.60
N ALA A 67 21.98 -17.03 -19.38
CA ALA A 67 21.10 -18.17 -19.21
C ALA A 67 21.89 -19.49 -19.27
N GLY A 68 21.71 -20.34 -18.25
CA GLY A 68 22.42 -21.62 -18.13
C GLY A 68 23.76 -21.56 -17.40
N ALA A 69 24.24 -20.39 -16.95
CA ALA A 69 25.46 -20.33 -16.14
C ALA A 69 25.30 -21.10 -14.82
N HIS A 70 26.41 -21.66 -14.35
CA HIS A 70 26.48 -22.47 -13.13
C HIS A 70 26.87 -21.66 -11.87
N TYR A 71 26.77 -20.33 -11.94
CA TYR A 71 27.09 -19.41 -10.86
C TYR A 71 26.06 -18.27 -10.80
N PHE A 72 26.09 -17.51 -9.71
CA PHE A 72 25.38 -16.26 -9.51
C PHE A 72 26.36 -15.12 -9.25
N ILE A 73 25.91 -13.88 -9.41
CA ILE A 73 26.63 -12.70 -8.93
C ILE A 73 26.13 -12.42 -7.52
N ASN A 74 27.03 -12.48 -6.55
CA ASN A 74 26.75 -12.25 -5.14
C ASN A 74 26.93 -10.76 -4.77
N MET A 75 27.94 -10.12 -5.34
CA MET A 75 28.27 -8.73 -5.02
C MET A 75 28.95 -8.04 -6.21
N VAL A 76 28.66 -6.74 -6.37
CA VAL A 76 29.27 -5.86 -7.38
C VAL A 76 29.73 -4.60 -6.67
N GLU A 77 31.01 -4.25 -6.81
CA GLU A 77 31.60 -3.07 -6.18
C GLU A 77 32.44 -2.28 -7.18
N TRP A 78 32.25 -0.97 -7.20
CA TRP A 78 33.07 -0.04 -7.97
C TRP A 78 34.02 0.70 -7.03
N THR A 79 35.29 0.76 -7.38
CA THR A 79 36.30 1.54 -6.65
C THR A 79 37.11 2.40 -7.61
N THR A 80 37.70 3.48 -7.11
CA THR A 80 38.81 4.12 -7.82
C THR A 80 40.01 3.15 -7.84
N LYS A 81 40.85 3.16 -8.88
CA LYS A 81 41.96 2.19 -9.02
C LYS A 81 42.98 2.22 -7.88
N ASN A 82 43.06 3.32 -7.15
CA ASN A 82 43.91 3.39 -5.95
C ASN A 82 43.30 2.63 -4.74
N GLY A 83 42.09 2.09 -4.87
CA GLY A 83 41.34 1.42 -3.80
C GLY A 83 40.89 2.34 -2.68
N GLU A 84 41.05 3.66 -2.86
CA GLU A 84 40.84 4.64 -1.78
C GLU A 84 39.35 4.95 -1.55
N ASN A 85 38.52 4.89 -2.60
CA ASN A 85 37.10 5.24 -2.51
C ASN A 85 36.23 4.22 -3.26
N THR A 86 35.22 3.69 -2.56
CA THR A 86 34.10 2.95 -3.15
C THR A 86 33.08 3.93 -3.70
N LEU A 87 32.63 3.72 -4.93
CA LEU A 87 31.57 4.53 -5.54
C LEU A 87 30.20 4.07 -5.02
N LEU A 88 29.29 5.03 -4.87
CA LEU A 88 27.87 4.82 -4.62
C LEU A 88 27.07 4.89 -5.93
N SER A 89 25.84 4.36 -5.93
CA SER A 89 24.92 4.43 -7.08
C SER A 89 24.51 5.85 -7.48
N THR A 90 24.75 6.84 -6.62
CA THR A 90 24.50 8.26 -6.90
C THR A 90 25.73 9.00 -7.44
N ASP A 91 26.92 8.40 -7.36
CA ASP A 91 28.16 9.02 -7.81
C ASP A 91 28.23 8.98 -9.35
N LYS A 92 29.06 9.86 -9.92
CA LYS A 92 29.31 9.89 -11.37
C LYS A 92 30.78 9.59 -11.64
N PHE A 93 31.06 8.85 -12.71
CA PHE A 93 32.42 8.66 -13.15
C PHE A 93 33.03 10.01 -13.57
N GLU A 94 34.25 10.26 -13.15
CA GLU A 94 35.06 11.39 -13.56
C GLU A 94 36.21 10.90 -14.44
N GLU A 95 37.03 11.81 -14.96
CA GLU A 95 38.25 11.43 -15.66
C GLU A 95 39.19 10.71 -14.68
N GLY A 96 39.46 9.42 -14.90
CA GLY A 96 40.26 8.63 -13.99
C GLY A 96 40.25 7.14 -14.31
N GLU A 97 40.91 6.37 -13.45
CA GLU A 97 40.95 4.92 -13.52
C GLU A 97 40.10 4.30 -12.41
N TYR A 98 39.37 3.25 -12.75
CA TYR A 98 38.41 2.58 -11.89
C TYR A 98 38.61 1.07 -11.92
N GLU A 99 38.20 0.42 -10.84
CA GLU A 99 38.13 -1.03 -10.75
C GLU A 99 36.70 -1.46 -10.43
N LEU A 100 36.25 -2.51 -11.11
CA LEU A 100 35.00 -3.20 -10.81
C LEU A 100 35.35 -4.57 -10.26
N HIS A 101 34.88 -4.84 -9.04
CA HIS A 101 35.03 -6.12 -8.37
C HIS A 101 33.69 -6.84 -8.41
N VAL A 102 33.65 -7.99 -9.08
CA VAL A 102 32.45 -8.83 -9.16
C VAL A 102 32.71 -10.14 -8.43
N THR A 103 31.92 -10.39 -7.38
CA THR A 103 31.99 -11.62 -6.59
C THR A 103 31.00 -12.63 -7.14
N TYR A 104 31.50 -13.77 -7.58
CA TYR A 104 30.71 -14.87 -8.09
C TYR A 104 30.62 -16.01 -7.08
N GLU A 105 29.42 -16.60 -7.00
CA GLU A 105 29.11 -17.75 -6.16
C GLU A 105 28.67 -18.93 -7.02
N ALA A 106 29.22 -20.11 -6.76
CA ALA A 106 28.84 -21.32 -7.50
C ALA A 106 27.44 -21.81 -7.09
N LYS A 107 26.66 -22.29 -8.06
CA LYS A 107 25.39 -22.97 -7.80
C LYS A 107 25.62 -24.31 -7.09
N GLU A 108 24.59 -24.79 -6.41
CA GLU A 108 24.60 -26.13 -5.81
C GLU A 108 25.00 -27.20 -6.84
N GLY A 109 25.92 -28.08 -6.45
CA GLY A 109 26.50 -29.11 -7.33
C GLY A 109 27.72 -28.68 -8.15
N TYR A 110 28.10 -27.40 -8.11
CA TYR A 110 29.26 -26.86 -8.84
C TYR A 110 30.30 -26.27 -7.88
N GLN A 111 31.54 -26.15 -8.38
CA GLN A 111 32.63 -25.45 -7.69
C GLN A 111 33.48 -24.71 -8.70
N PHE A 112 34.13 -23.61 -8.31
CA PHE A 112 35.08 -22.95 -9.19
C PHE A 112 36.41 -23.70 -9.23
N ALA A 113 37.03 -23.75 -10.41
CA ALA A 113 38.41 -24.20 -10.53
C ALA A 113 39.37 -23.23 -9.81
N ALA A 114 40.65 -23.61 -9.71
CA ALA A 114 41.70 -22.71 -9.23
C ALA A 114 41.75 -21.43 -10.10
N PRO A 115 42.03 -20.25 -9.53
CA PRO A 115 41.97 -18.98 -10.26
C PRO A 115 42.73 -18.97 -11.59
N GLU A 116 43.90 -19.59 -11.65
CA GLU A 116 44.75 -19.70 -12.84
C GLU A 116 44.18 -20.59 -13.96
N LEU A 117 43.18 -21.42 -13.65
CA LEU A 117 42.47 -22.29 -14.60
C LEU A 117 41.16 -21.67 -15.10
N ILE A 118 40.75 -20.52 -14.55
CA ILE A 118 39.52 -19.84 -14.94
C ILE A 118 39.79 -18.97 -16.17
N THR A 119 39.04 -19.22 -17.22
CA THR A 119 38.98 -18.36 -18.41
C THR A 119 37.86 -17.35 -18.25
N VAL A 120 38.21 -16.07 -18.14
CA VAL A 120 37.24 -14.98 -18.17
C VAL A 120 37.00 -14.57 -19.62
N LEU A 121 35.79 -14.81 -20.12
CA LEU A 121 35.34 -14.31 -21.41
C LEU A 121 34.90 -12.86 -21.21
N SER A 122 35.87 -11.95 -21.28
CA SER A 122 35.61 -10.52 -21.32
C SER A 122 34.93 -10.14 -22.64
N GLY A 123 33.87 -9.34 -22.56
CA GLY A 123 33.30 -8.71 -23.74
C GLY A 123 34.32 -7.80 -24.44
N ASN A 124 33.96 -7.32 -25.64
CA ASN A 124 34.83 -6.49 -26.49
C ASN A 124 35.28 -5.16 -25.85
N GLU A 125 34.66 -4.76 -24.74
CA GLU A 125 34.83 -3.46 -24.09
C GLU A 125 35.69 -3.48 -22.82
N VAL A 126 36.27 -4.63 -22.43
CA VAL A 126 37.11 -4.70 -21.23
C VAL A 126 38.56 -4.39 -21.56
N GLN A 127 39.19 -3.48 -20.80
CA GLN A 127 40.64 -3.21 -20.91
C GLN A 127 41.46 -4.26 -20.15
N GLY A 128 42.48 -4.81 -20.82
CA GLY A 128 43.43 -5.73 -20.20
C GLY A 128 42.85 -7.11 -19.87
N THR A 129 43.63 -7.90 -19.15
CA THR A 129 43.21 -9.23 -18.67
C THR A 129 42.60 -9.09 -17.27
N PRO A 130 41.33 -9.48 -17.07
CA PRO A 130 40.72 -9.49 -15.74
C PRO A 130 41.52 -10.35 -14.77
N LYS A 131 41.62 -9.90 -13.52
CA LYS A 131 42.27 -10.68 -12.46
C LYS A 131 41.22 -11.53 -11.76
N VAL A 132 41.56 -12.78 -11.48
CA VAL A 132 40.70 -13.71 -10.75
C VAL A 132 41.38 -14.04 -9.43
N GLU A 133 40.67 -13.83 -8.33
CA GLU A 133 41.12 -14.13 -6.98
C GLU A 133 40.11 -15.06 -6.28
N GLU A 134 40.62 -15.82 -5.32
CA GLU A 134 39.82 -16.70 -4.48
C GLU A 134 39.58 -16.05 -3.12
N SER A 135 38.34 -16.11 -2.63
CA SER A 135 38.00 -15.62 -1.29
C SER A 135 38.68 -16.46 -0.20
N GLU A 136 38.87 -15.90 0.99
CA GLU A 136 39.53 -16.60 2.11
C GLU A 136 38.88 -17.94 2.50
N ASN A 137 37.56 -18.06 2.32
CA ASN A 137 36.81 -19.29 2.58
C ASN A 137 36.75 -20.25 1.36
N GLY A 138 37.31 -19.87 0.21
CA GLY A 138 37.35 -20.64 -1.03
C GLY A 138 36.03 -20.73 -1.80
N TRP A 139 34.94 -20.15 -1.29
CA TRP A 139 33.59 -20.33 -1.86
C TRP A 139 33.30 -19.42 -3.04
N TYR A 140 33.98 -18.28 -3.11
CA TYR A 140 33.74 -17.26 -4.11
C TYR A 140 34.93 -17.10 -5.05
N ARG A 141 34.65 -16.56 -6.23
CA ARG A 141 35.66 -16.00 -7.12
C ARG A 141 35.40 -14.52 -7.28
N ILE A 142 36.42 -13.72 -7.02
CA ILE A 142 36.38 -12.28 -7.21
C ILE A 142 37.08 -12.00 -8.54
N VAL A 143 36.35 -11.40 -9.48
CA VAL A 143 36.93 -10.99 -10.75
C VAL A 143 37.03 -9.47 -10.76
N THR A 144 38.26 -8.97 -10.89
CA THR A 144 38.57 -7.54 -10.94
C THR A 144 38.81 -7.10 -12.37
N PHE A 145 38.03 -6.11 -12.81
CA PHE A 145 38.17 -5.45 -14.09
C PHE A 145 38.73 -4.05 -13.88
N SER A 146 39.76 -3.69 -14.63
CA SER A 146 40.33 -2.34 -14.58
C SER A 146 39.90 -1.55 -15.82
N PHE A 147 39.46 -0.31 -15.61
CA PHE A 147 39.01 0.59 -16.67
C PHE A 147 39.66 1.96 -16.54
N THR A 148 39.96 2.59 -17.68
CA THR A 148 40.07 4.05 -17.76
C THR A 148 38.73 4.60 -18.20
N ALA A 149 38.13 5.52 -17.42
CA ALA A 149 36.86 6.14 -17.80
C ALA A 149 37.02 6.91 -19.11
N ARG A 150 36.12 6.66 -20.07
CA ARG A 150 36.15 7.34 -21.37
C ARG A 150 35.15 8.49 -21.38
N GLN A 151 35.47 9.55 -22.11
CA GLN A 151 34.42 10.48 -22.52
C GLN A 151 33.39 9.69 -23.33
N SER A 152 32.11 10.04 -23.18
CA SER A 152 31.09 9.54 -24.10
C SER A 152 31.57 9.84 -25.51
N GLU A 153 31.69 8.80 -26.36
CA GLU A 153 32.06 9.04 -27.74
C GLU A 153 31.03 10.01 -28.31
N LYS A 154 31.53 11.16 -28.79
CA LYS A 154 30.75 12.14 -29.55
C LYS A 154 30.26 11.45 -30.82
N HIS A 155 29.18 10.70 -30.70
CA HIS A 155 28.44 10.19 -31.82
C HIS A 155 27.49 11.29 -32.28
N GLN A 156 27.18 11.30 -33.57
CA GLN A 156 26.04 12.08 -34.03
C GLN A 156 24.78 11.37 -33.58
N HIS A 157 23.91 12.10 -32.89
CA HIS A 157 22.64 11.54 -32.47
C HIS A 157 21.74 11.29 -33.68
N ASP A 158 21.48 10.01 -33.95
CA ASP A 158 20.39 9.59 -34.81
C ASP A 158 19.12 9.45 -33.95
N MET A 159 18.23 10.44 -34.04
CA MET A 159 17.07 10.58 -33.15
C MET A 159 15.82 9.95 -33.74
N LEU A 160 15.23 9.02 -33.00
CA LEU A 160 13.86 8.54 -33.20
C LEU A 160 12.90 9.40 -32.38
N VAL A 161 11.83 9.90 -33.01
CA VAL A 161 10.80 10.67 -32.29
C VAL A 161 9.85 9.71 -31.59
N VAL A 162 9.74 9.83 -30.27
CA VAL A 162 8.73 9.16 -29.46
C VAL A 162 7.56 10.12 -29.32
N GLN A 163 6.42 9.76 -29.89
CA GLN A 163 5.19 10.56 -29.82
C GLN A 163 4.60 10.51 -28.41
N GLU A 164 3.87 11.56 -28.02
CA GLU A 164 3.19 11.58 -26.73
C GLU A 164 2.15 10.46 -26.61
N LYS A 165 1.98 9.96 -25.38
CA LYS A 165 0.85 9.12 -24.97
C LYS A 165 0.16 9.81 -23.81
N LEU A 166 -1.09 10.22 -23.99
CA LEU A 166 -1.86 10.82 -22.89
C LEU A 166 -2.19 9.77 -21.82
N PRO A 167 -2.14 10.13 -20.52
CA PRO A 167 -2.55 9.23 -19.45
C PRO A 167 -4.06 8.97 -19.49
N THR A 168 -4.49 7.84 -18.95
CA THR A 168 -5.89 7.48 -18.75
C THR A 168 -6.21 7.37 -17.26
N CYS A 169 -7.43 6.97 -16.90
CA CYS A 169 -7.81 6.76 -15.49
C CYS A 169 -6.88 5.79 -14.75
N THR A 170 -6.36 4.78 -15.45
CA THR A 170 -5.59 3.69 -14.85
C THR A 170 -4.17 3.56 -15.41
N GLU A 171 -3.93 4.01 -16.64
CA GLU A 171 -2.62 3.93 -17.27
C GLU A 171 -1.89 5.28 -17.25
N ALA A 172 -0.59 5.22 -16.94
CA ALA A 172 0.30 6.35 -17.10
C ALA A 172 0.46 6.72 -18.59
N GLY A 173 0.73 7.99 -18.82
CA GLY A 173 1.13 8.55 -20.11
C GLY A 173 2.58 8.97 -20.11
N TYR A 174 3.03 9.58 -21.19
CA TYR A 174 4.34 10.21 -21.30
C TYR A 174 4.34 11.35 -22.32
N LYS A 175 5.17 12.36 -22.06
CA LYS A 175 5.41 13.48 -22.98
C LYS A 175 6.20 13.00 -24.20
N ALA A 176 6.03 13.69 -25.34
CA ALA A 176 6.86 13.44 -26.51
C ALA A 176 8.34 13.72 -26.21
N CYS A 177 9.24 12.89 -26.75
CA CYS A 177 10.69 13.03 -26.59
C CYS A 177 11.44 12.44 -27.80
N TYR A 178 12.76 12.50 -27.77
CA TYR A 178 13.65 11.93 -28.78
C TYR A 178 14.54 10.86 -28.16
N GLN A 179 14.54 9.66 -28.72
CA GLN A 179 15.46 8.60 -28.31
C GLN A 179 16.61 8.50 -29.31
N CYS A 180 17.84 8.60 -28.83
CA CYS A 180 18.99 8.33 -29.69
C CYS A 180 19.12 6.83 -29.95
N GLN A 181 19.21 6.43 -31.21
CA GLN A 181 19.33 5.03 -31.58
C GLN A 181 20.68 4.40 -31.19
N SER A 182 21.73 5.22 -31.07
CA SER A 182 23.08 4.77 -30.73
C SER A 182 23.27 4.60 -29.22
N CYS A 183 23.05 5.64 -28.41
CA CYS A 183 23.25 5.58 -26.96
C CYS A 183 22.00 5.23 -26.15
N LYS A 184 20.83 5.10 -26.78
CA LYS A 184 19.52 4.79 -26.16
C LYS A 184 18.98 5.81 -25.16
N LYS A 185 19.71 6.90 -24.91
CA LYS A 185 19.30 8.03 -24.07
C LYS A 185 18.13 8.80 -24.67
N LEU A 186 17.37 9.46 -23.79
CA LEU A 186 16.22 10.28 -24.12
C LEU A 186 16.57 11.77 -24.03
N TYR A 187 15.96 12.55 -24.90
CA TYR A 187 16.20 14.00 -25.01
C TYR A 187 14.88 14.74 -25.24
N LEU A 188 14.78 15.97 -24.74
CA LEU A 188 13.65 16.87 -24.98
C LEU A 188 13.75 17.60 -26.32
N ASP A 189 14.94 17.62 -26.90
CA ASP A 189 15.23 18.30 -28.15
C ASP A 189 15.86 17.37 -29.19
N LYS A 190 15.69 17.72 -30.48
CA LYS A 190 16.21 16.91 -31.60
C LYS A 190 17.74 16.97 -31.75
N ALA A 191 18.39 18.00 -31.22
CA ALA A 191 19.84 18.14 -31.29
C ALA A 191 20.58 17.26 -30.26
N GLY A 192 19.87 16.70 -29.28
CA GLY A 192 20.45 15.81 -28.26
C GLY A 192 21.24 16.55 -27.20
N THR A 193 20.81 17.76 -26.85
CA THR A 193 21.51 18.63 -25.90
C THR A 193 20.86 18.67 -24.52
N GLU A 194 19.56 18.40 -24.44
CA GLU A 194 18.75 18.38 -23.24
C GLU A 194 18.37 16.92 -22.93
N GLU A 195 19.28 16.19 -22.28
CA GLU A 195 19.05 14.82 -21.82
C GLU A 195 17.95 14.79 -20.73
N THR A 196 17.09 13.77 -20.77
CA THR A 196 16.01 13.56 -19.80
C THR A 196 15.87 12.07 -19.47
N THR A 197 15.07 11.73 -18.47
CA THR A 197 14.82 10.34 -18.08
C THR A 197 13.37 9.90 -18.32
N VAL A 198 13.11 8.59 -18.24
CA VAL A 198 11.75 8.05 -18.37
C VAL A 198 10.83 8.62 -17.28
N GLU A 199 11.35 8.77 -16.07
CA GLU A 199 10.60 9.28 -14.91
C GLU A 199 10.17 10.73 -15.10
N GLU A 200 11.04 11.59 -15.64
CA GLU A 200 10.76 13.01 -15.86
C GLU A 200 9.69 13.25 -16.94
N ILE A 201 9.63 12.38 -17.94
CA ILE A 201 8.64 12.47 -19.03
C ILE A 201 7.36 11.71 -18.73
N THR A 202 7.34 10.83 -17.73
CA THR A 202 6.16 10.04 -17.35
C THR A 202 5.10 10.93 -16.72
N LEU A 203 3.86 10.75 -17.18
CA LEU A 203 2.68 11.41 -16.64
C LEU A 203 1.88 10.38 -15.84
N PRO A 204 1.54 10.63 -14.56
CA PRO A 204 0.79 9.68 -13.76
C PRO A 204 -0.62 9.45 -14.35
N PRO A 205 -1.25 8.29 -14.04
CA PRO A 205 -2.67 8.08 -14.36
C PRO A 205 -3.54 9.20 -13.80
N THR A 206 -4.60 9.57 -14.50
CA THR A 206 -5.49 10.67 -14.08
C THR A 206 -6.37 10.30 -12.90
N GLY A 207 -6.52 9.01 -12.60
CA GLY A 207 -7.46 8.49 -11.62
C GLY A 207 -8.93 8.58 -12.07
N HIS A 208 -9.82 8.07 -11.22
CA HIS A 208 -11.26 8.10 -11.46
C HIS A 208 -11.90 9.34 -10.83
N GLN A 209 -12.79 9.99 -11.58
CA GLN A 209 -13.68 11.03 -11.09
C GLN A 209 -15.13 10.54 -11.17
N TYR A 210 -15.63 10.03 -10.05
CA TYR A 210 -16.95 9.41 -9.96
C TYR A 210 -18.06 10.44 -9.78
N GLN A 211 -19.15 10.25 -10.50
CA GLN A 211 -20.43 10.93 -10.30
C GLN A 211 -21.54 9.87 -10.32
N ASP A 212 -22.38 9.83 -9.29
CA ASP A 212 -23.44 8.83 -9.10
C ASP A 212 -22.94 7.37 -9.24
N GLY A 213 -21.71 7.12 -8.76
CA GLY A 213 -21.06 5.82 -8.79
C GLY A 213 -20.44 5.44 -10.13
N ILE A 214 -20.37 6.35 -11.11
CA ILE A 214 -19.80 6.06 -12.43
C ILE A 214 -18.72 7.09 -12.75
N CYS A 215 -17.57 6.63 -13.24
CA CYS A 215 -16.46 7.48 -13.63
C CYS A 215 -16.86 8.29 -14.86
N THR A 216 -16.83 9.61 -14.76
CA THR A 216 -17.22 10.52 -15.86
C THR A 216 -16.28 10.46 -17.06
N VAL A 217 -15.07 9.92 -16.89
CA VAL A 217 -14.05 9.83 -17.94
C VAL A 217 -14.08 8.49 -18.66
N CYS A 218 -14.09 7.36 -17.93
CA CYS A 218 -13.99 6.02 -18.52
C CYS A 218 -15.25 5.14 -18.36
N GLY A 219 -16.24 5.56 -17.56
CA GLY A 219 -17.46 4.79 -17.32
C GLY A 219 -17.35 3.64 -16.32
N GLU A 220 -16.19 3.43 -15.70
CA GLU A 220 -16.02 2.44 -14.62
C GLU A 220 -16.93 2.73 -13.44
N ILE A 221 -17.38 1.68 -12.76
CA ILE A 221 -18.28 1.78 -11.61
C ILE A 221 -17.45 1.85 -10.33
N ASP A 222 -17.78 2.80 -9.45
CA ASP A 222 -17.19 2.92 -8.12
C ASP A 222 -17.58 1.70 -7.27
N PRO A 223 -16.62 0.86 -6.84
CA PRO A 223 -16.90 -0.34 -6.08
C PRO A 223 -17.51 -0.05 -4.70
N ASP A 224 -17.28 1.15 -4.16
CA ASP A 224 -17.76 1.55 -2.84
C ASP A 224 -19.07 2.35 -2.91
N TYR A 225 -19.57 2.64 -4.11
CA TYR A 225 -20.79 3.42 -4.28
C TYR A 225 -22.03 2.60 -3.90
N VAL A 226 -22.68 3.03 -2.82
CA VAL A 226 -24.00 2.56 -2.42
C VAL A 226 -25.03 3.61 -2.83
N LYS A 227 -25.86 3.27 -3.83
CA LYS A 227 -26.97 4.14 -4.24
C LYS A 227 -27.85 4.45 -3.02
N PRO A 228 -28.13 5.73 -2.71
CA PRO A 228 -29.10 6.07 -1.69
C PRO A 228 -30.45 5.42 -1.98
N HIS A 229 -31.04 4.77 -0.99
CA HIS A 229 -32.39 4.23 -1.14
C HIS A 229 -33.40 5.37 -1.21
N GLU A 230 -34.49 5.17 -1.95
CA GLU A 230 -35.61 6.09 -1.95
C GLU A 230 -36.45 5.87 -0.69
N HIS A 231 -36.77 6.98 -0.01
CA HIS A 231 -37.60 6.92 1.19
C HIS A 231 -39.07 6.64 0.83
N SER A 232 -39.57 5.48 1.28
CA SER A 232 -41.01 5.18 1.31
C SER A 232 -41.55 5.55 2.68
N MET A 233 -42.34 6.62 2.79
CA MET A 233 -42.77 7.17 4.08
C MET A 233 -44.20 6.77 4.45
N THR A 234 -44.37 6.24 5.67
CA THR A 234 -45.67 6.05 6.31
C THR A 234 -45.87 7.07 7.43
N ALA A 235 -46.95 7.85 7.34
CA ALA A 235 -47.26 8.91 8.31
C ALA A 235 -47.87 8.34 9.58
N VAL A 236 -47.34 8.75 10.74
CA VAL A 236 -47.89 8.48 12.05
C VAL A 236 -48.52 9.75 12.60
N GLN A 237 -49.82 9.69 12.84
CA GLN A 237 -50.60 10.82 13.34
C GLN A 237 -50.22 11.13 14.80
N GLU A 238 -50.39 12.39 15.19
CA GLU A 238 -50.20 12.80 16.58
C GLU A 238 -51.18 12.08 17.51
N LYS A 239 -50.70 11.72 18.69
CA LYS A 239 -51.53 11.18 19.78
C LYS A 239 -51.29 12.05 21.01
N LYS A 240 -52.35 12.61 21.59
CA LYS A 240 -52.22 13.39 22.84
C LYS A 240 -51.86 12.46 24.01
N PRO A 241 -50.95 12.87 24.91
CA PRO A 241 -50.65 12.10 26.11
C PRO A 241 -51.87 12.05 27.03
N THR A 242 -51.98 10.96 27.79
CA THR A 242 -52.95 10.83 28.88
C THR A 242 -52.21 10.75 30.22
N CYS A 243 -52.96 10.58 31.31
CA CYS A 243 -52.35 10.41 32.63
C CYS A 243 -51.58 9.09 32.79
N THR A 244 -51.80 8.11 31.91
CA THR A 244 -51.20 6.76 31.98
C THR A 244 -50.46 6.34 30.72
N GLU A 245 -50.78 6.93 29.56
CA GLU A 245 -50.15 6.62 28.27
C GLU A 245 -49.43 7.84 27.70
N ALA A 246 -48.21 7.65 27.23
CA ALA A 246 -47.47 8.68 26.51
C ALA A 246 -48.18 9.02 25.19
N GLY A 247 -48.04 10.28 24.77
CA GLY A 247 -48.44 10.75 23.46
C GLY A 247 -47.27 10.78 22.48
N ASN A 248 -47.52 11.25 21.27
CA ASN A 248 -46.49 11.54 20.28
C ASN A 248 -46.88 12.73 19.42
N LYS A 249 -45.87 13.46 18.93
CA LYS A 249 -46.02 14.41 17.82
C LYS A 249 -46.28 13.63 16.52
N ALA A 250 -46.82 14.28 15.49
CA ALA A 250 -46.88 13.68 14.16
C ALA A 250 -45.45 13.47 13.61
N TYR A 251 -45.21 12.33 12.97
CA TYR A 251 -43.92 11.99 12.35
C TYR A 251 -44.12 11.03 11.18
N TYR A 252 -43.07 10.78 10.41
CA TYR A 252 -43.04 9.82 9.30
C TYR A 252 -42.04 8.72 9.62
N ARG A 253 -42.34 7.49 9.24
CA ARG A 253 -41.41 6.35 9.32
C ARG A 253 -41.09 5.89 7.92
N CYS A 254 -39.80 5.82 7.59
CA CYS A 254 -39.36 5.22 6.34
C CYS A 254 -39.50 3.69 6.44
N GLU A 255 -40.23 3.07 5.52
CA GLU A 255 -40.41 1.62 5.48
C GLU A 255 -39.13 0.91 5.01
N THR A 256 -38.32 1.57 4.18
CA THR A 256 -37.10 1.00 3.63
C THR A 256 -35.96 0.93 4.66
N CYS A 257 -35.74 1.99 5.44
CA CYS A 257 -34.63 2.04 6.41
C CYS A 257 -35.07 2.03 7.88
N GLY A 258 -36.37 2.08 8.16
CA GLY A 258 -36.92 2.05 9.52
C GLY A 258 -36.75 3.33 10.34
N LYS A 259 -36.00 4.32 9.84
CA LYS A 259 -35.75 5.61 10.51
C LYS A 259 -37.00 6.50 10.57
N LEU A 260 -37.01 7.45 11.50
CA LEU A 260 -38.11 8.39 11.73
C LEU A 260 -37.74 9.79 11.25
N TYR A 261 -38.71 10.52 10.71
CA TYR A 261 -38.52 11.85 10.13
C TYR A 261 -39.68 12.78 10.51
N LEU A 262 -39.42 14.09 10.53
CA LEU A 262 -40.44 15.11 10.78
C LEU A 262 -41.14 15.58 9.50
N ASP A 263 -40.62 15.20 8.34
CA ASP A 263 -41.17 15.53 7.02
C ASP A 263 -41.30 14.29 6.14
N LYS A 264 -42.17 14.39 5.14
CA LYS A 264 -42.43 13.34 4.15
C LYS A 264 -41.29 13.12 3.15
N ASP A 265 -40.35 14.06 3.03
CA ASP A 265 -39.24 14.00 2.07
C ASP A 265 -38.00 13.30 2.66
N GLY A 266 -38.03 12.96 3.96
CA GLY A 266 -36.93 12.28 4.66
C GLY A 266 -35.71 13.14 4.94
N LYS A 267 -35.87 14.46 5.01
CA LYS A 267 -34.74 15.38 5.20
C LYS A 267 -34.42 15.64 6.67
N ASN A 268 -35.42 15.64 7.55
CA ASN A 268 -35.29 15.97 8.95
C ASN A 268 -35.45 14.70 9.81
N GLU A 269 -34.36 13.95 9.98
CA GLU A 269 -34.33 12.74 10.81
C GLU A 269 -34.60 13.07 12.29
N THR A 270 -35.39 12.23 12.95
CA THR A 270 -35.72 12.32 14.38
C THR A 270 -35.62 10.95 15.04
N THR A 271 -35.78 10.90 16.37
CA THR A 271 -35.80 9.67 17.15
C THR A 271 -37.12 9.50 17.88
N LEU A 272 -37.39 8.29 18.36
CA LEU A 272 -38.62 7.98 19.07
C LEU A 272 -38.75 8.82 20.34
N GLU A 273 -37.65 9.06 21.06
CA GLU A 273 -37.65 9.88 22.29
C GLU A 273 -38.03 11.33 21.99
N LYS A 274 -37.55 11.90 20.88
CA LYS A 274 -37.82 13.30 20.49
C LYS A 274 -39.27 13.54 20.09
N VAL A 275 -39.93 12.52 19.52
CA VAL A 275 -41.34 12.61 19.11
C VAL A 275 -42.29 12.18 20.22
N THR A 276 -41.82 11.46 21.24
CA THR A 276 -42.63 11.03 22.38
C THR A 276 -42.93 12.20 23.31
N ILE A 277 -44.20 12.31 23.71
CA ILE A 277 -44.68 13.28 24.69
C ILE A 277 -44.97 12.50 25.97
N ALA A 278 -44.30 12.86 27.07
CA ALA A 278 -44.47 12.18 28.35
C ALA A 278 -45.94 12.20 28.83
N VAL A 279 -46.30 11.21 29.66
CA VAL A 279 -47.59 11.15 30.33
C VAL A 279 -47.85 12.45 31.09
N THR A 280 -49.11 12.89 31.15
CA THR A 280 -49.48 14.07 31.94
C THR A 280 -49.41 13.81 33.45
N GLY A 281 -49.37 12.54 33.85
CA GLY A 281 -49.48 12.11 35.25
C GLY A 281 -50.90 12.25 35.81
N HIS A 282 -51.11 11.69 37.00
CA HIS A 282 -52.38 11.80 37.71
C HIS A 282 -52.44 13.10 38.51
N ILE A 283 -53.50 13.87 38.30
CA ILE A 283 -53.88 14.98 39.18
C ILE A 283 -55.07 14.49 40.01
N TYR A 284 -54.90 14.35 41.32
CA TYR A 284 -55.92 13.81 42.22
C TYR A 284 -56.71 14.93 42.92
N ARG A 285 -58.03 14.76 43.00
CA ARG A 285 -58.94 15.56 43.82
C ARG A 285 -59.94 14.61 44.48
N ASP A 286 -60.16 14.76 45.77
CA ASP A 286 -61.05 13.89 46.57
C ASP A 286 -60.73 12.39 46.43
N GLY A 287 -59.43 12.06 46.35
CA GLY A 287 -58.96 10.67 46.23
C GLY A 287 -59.09 10.05 44.84
N ARG A 288 -59.51 10.79 43.81
CA ARG A 288 -59.63 10.31 42.41
C ARG A 288 -58.92 11.21 41.42
N CYS A 289 -58.33 10.60 40.39
CA CYS A 289 -57.72 11.35 39.30
C CYS A 289 -58.81 12.12 38.56
N VAL A 290 -58.63 13.42 38.38
CA VAL A 290 -59.64 14.28 37.71
C VAL A 290 -59.85 13.89 36.25
N VAL A 291 -58.81 13.32 35.61
CA VAL A 291 -58.80 12.88 34.22
C VAL A 291 -59.36 11.47 34.05
N CYS A 292 -58.69 10.43 34.58
CA CYS A 292 -59.08 9.02 34.35
C CYS A 292 -59.91 8.38 35.47
N LYS A 293 -60.22 9.11 36.54
CA LYS A 293 -60.99 8.62 37.71
C LYS A 293 -60.33 7.49 38.52
N ALA A 294 -59.10 7.08 38.21
CA ALA A 294 -58.33 6.16 39.04
C ALA A 294 -58.20 6.65 40.48
N LEU A 295 -58.25 5.74 41.46
CA LEU A 295 -58.09 6.08 42.88
C LEU A 295 -56.62 6.35 43.20
N VAL A 296 -56.36 7.16 44.23
CA VAL A 296 -55.01 7.33 44.79
C VAL A 296 -54.50 5.94 45.20
N PRO A 297 -53.31 5.50 44.75
CA PRO A 297 -52.76 4.22 45.17
C PRO A 297 -52.60 4.21 46.69
N ALA A 298 -52.95 3.09 47.33
CA ALA A 298 -52.75 2.93 48.76
C ALA A 298 -51.26 3.11 49.08
N VAL A 299 -50.94 4.11 49.91
CA VAL A 299 -49.58 4.31 50.42
C VAL A 299 -49.22 3.04 51.18
N LYS A 300 -48.27 2.25 50.66
CA LYS A 300 -47.65 1.19 51.46
C LYS A 300 -46.86 1.90 52.55
N THR A 301 -47.25 1.72 53.81
CA THR A 301 -46.48 2.20 54.96
C THR A 301 -45.08 1.57 54.89
N GLY A 302 -44.11 2.34 54.41
CA GLY A 302 -42.75 1.87 54.13
C GLY A 302 -41.95 2.75 53.15
N ASP A 303 -42.61 3.59 52.36
CA ASP A 303 -41.93 4.48 51.40
C ASP A 303 -41.67 5.88 52.00
N PHE A 304 -40.63 5.98 52.84
CA PHE A 304 -40.08 7.25 53.32
C PHE A 304 -38.81 7.62 52.54
N ASP A 305 -38.91 7.73 51.21
CA ASP A 305 -37.96 8.50 50.40
C ASP A 305 -38.47 9.92 50.13
N ASN A 306 -39.09 10.54 51.14
CA ASN A 306 -39.30 11.98 51.13
C ASN A 306 -38.05 12.67 51.70
N ASP A 307 -37.26 13.28 50.82
CA ASP A 307 -36.07 14.06 51.14
C ASP A 307 -36.34 15.15 52.19
N TYR A 308 -37.58 15.64 52.27
CA TYR A 308 -38.04 16.61 53.27
C TYR A 308 -38.05 16.02 54.69
N ALA A 309 -38.41 14.74 54.85
CA ALA A 309 -38.40 14.08 56.15
C ALA A 309 -36.96 13.84 56.65
N LYS A 310 -36.03 13.49 55.74
CA LYS A 310 -34.60 13.36 56.04
C LYS A 310 -34.00 14.71 56.48
N TRP A 311 -34.33 15.79 55.77
CA TRP A 311 -33.91 17.14 56.13
C TRP A 311 -34.44 17.60 57.50
N VAL A 312 -35.73 17.39 57.78
CA VAL A 312 -36.35 17.78 59.06
C VAL A 312 -35.76 16.99 60.24
N ILE A 313 -35.56 15.68 60.08
CA ILE A 313 -34.91 14.85 61.12
C ILE A 313 -33.47 15.31 61.37
N GLY A 314 -32.70 15.60 60.31
CA GLY A 314 -31.35 16.15 60.43
C GLY A 314 -31.30 17.48 61.18
N LEU A 315 -32.27 18.37 60.92
CA LEU A 315 -32.37 19.67 61.58
C LEU A 315 -32.70 19.53 63.08
N LEU A 316 -33.57 18.59 63.47
CA LEU A 316 -33.88 18.31 64.87
C LEU A 316 -32.69 17.72 65.65
N ILE A 317 -31.89 16.84 65.02
CA ILE A 317 -30.70 16.27 65.65
C ILE A 317 -29.65 17.37 65.88
N SER A 318 -29.43 18.23 64.89
CA SER A 318 -28.46 19.33 65.00
C SER A 318 -28.83 20.35 66.08
N LEU A 319 -30.12 20.69 66.24
CA LEU A 319 -30.60 21.55 67.33
C LEU A 319 -30.36 20.94 68.72
N ASN A 320 -30.57 19.64 68.89
CA ASN A 320 -30.29 18.96 70.16
C ASN A 320 -28.80 18.94 70.50
N ILE A 321 -27.92 18.77 69.50
CA ILE A 321 -26.46 18.86 69.70
C ILE A 321 -26.04 20.27 70.11
N ILE A 322 -26.60 21.30 69.48
CA ILE A 322 -26.31 22.71 69.82
C ILE A 322 -26.79 23.05 71.24
N VAL A 323 -28.00 22.65 71.61
CA VAL A 323 -28.53 22.84 72.98
C VAL A 323 -27.67 22.08 74.00
N GLY A 324 -27.29 20.84 73.69
CA GLY A 324 -26.38 20.05 74.52
C GLY A 324 -25.01 20.73 74.71
N ALA A 325 -24.43 21.30 73.64
CA ALA A 325 -23.17 22.02 73.69
C ALA A 325 -23.25 23.33 74.48
N ILE A 326 -24.38 24.04 74.44
CA ILE A 326 -24.63 25.25 75.24
C ILE A 326 -24.75 24.89 76.73
N ILE A 327 -25.49 23.84 77.07
CA ILE A 327 -25.62 23.34 78.44
C ILE A 327 -24.25 22.89 78.97
N TYR A 328 -23.48 22.15 78.17
CA TYR A 328 -22.14 21.69 78.52
C TYR A 328 -21.15 22.86 78.74
N ARG A 329 -21.16 23.90 77.88
CA ARG A 329 -20.33 25.10 78.08
C ARG A 329 -20.73 25.89 79.32
N LYS A 330 -22.03 25.91 79.66
CA LYS A 330 -22.52 26.60 80.86
C LYS A 330 -22.13 25.86 82.14
N SER A 331 -22.14 24.53 82.15
CA SER A 331 -21.71 23.75 83.33
C SER A 331 -20.21 23.86 83.60
N ARG A 332 -19.38 23.99 82.55
CA ARG A 332 -17.91 24.10 82.70
C ARG A 332 -17.42 25.49 83.17
N LYS A 333 -18.27 26.53 83.16
CA LYS A 333 -17.95 27.88 83.70
C LYS A 333 -18.30 28.04 85.18
N ILE A 334 -18.88 27.01 85.81
CA ILE A 334 -19.32 27.01 87.22
C ILE A 334 -18.45 26.03 88.06
N GLY A 335 -17.35 25.53 87.50
CA GLY A 335 -16.40 24.63 88.17
C GLY A 335 -14.99 25.19 88.22
#